data_AF-A0A2G5CH89-F1
#
_entry.id   AF-A0A2G5CH89-F1
#
_cell.length_a   1.000
_cell.length_b   1.000
_cell.length_c   1.000
_cell.angle_alpha   90.00
_cell.angle_beta   90.00
_cell.angle_gamma   90.00
#
_symmetry.space_group_name_H-M   'P 1'
#
loop_
_entity.id
_entity.type
_entity.pdbx_description
1 polymer ?
#
loop_
_entity_poly.entity_id
_entity_poly.type
_entity_poly.pdbx_seq_one_letter_code
_entity_poly.pdbx_strand_id
1 'polypeptide(L)'
;MDCSSPVVFLHGFPEIWYSRRYQMIVVANAVFRAIAPHCRVLVDDLLALLDFFNISNPKAFLVAKDFGVRPAYHFALIHPEKEPGRAEADFGRFDVKTVVRNIYILFSGCELPVSKEDPEIMDLVLPSTPLPSWFTEADLANYASLYEKSGFRTALAILWSNVHIPAILSEKDYAFRFPGMAEYKWTSKRIRSDLDITYLPEGTHFVQEQFPDQVNQLILTFLNKHI
;
A
#
# COMPACT_ATOMS: atom_id res chain seq x y z
N MET A 1 -13.88 5.54 -29.90
CA MET A 1 -13.51 4.73 -28.72
C MET A 1 -13.43 5.70 -27.56
N ASP A 2 -14.13 5.39 -26.48
CA ASP A 2 -14.29 6.29 -25.33
C ASP A 2 -12.91 6.57 -24.69
N CYS A 3 -12.49 7.83 -24.69
CA CYS A 3 -11.12 8.24 -24.37
C CYS A 3 -11.00 8.65 -22.89
N SER A 4 -11.48 7.80 -21.99
CA SER A 4 -11.40 8.05 -20.54
C SER A 4 -9.96 7.88 -20.05
N SER A 5 -9.45 8.90 -19.35
CA SER A 5 -8.09 8.89 -18.81
C SER A 5 -7.92 7.73 -17.81
N PRO A 6 -6.88 6.89 -17.95
CA PRO A 6 -6.68 5.75 -17.06
C PRO A 6 -6.08 6.18 -15.73
N VAL A 7 -6.58 5.56 -14.66
CA VAL A 7 -6.08 5.70 -13.28
C VAL A 7 -5.64 4.32 -12.82
N VAL A 8 -4.32 4.12 -12.69
CA VAL A 8 -3.72 2.86 -12.27
C VAL A 8 -3.41 2.91 -10.77
N PHE A 9 -4.01 2.00 -10.01
CA PHE A 9 -3.80 1.86 -8.59
C PHE A 9 -2.80 0.73 -8.28
N LEU A 10 -1.71 1.06 -7.61
CA LEU A 10 -0.68 0.14 -7.16
C LEU A 10 -0.83 -0.08 -5.65
N HIS A 11 -1.00 -1.33 -5.22
CA HIS A 11 -1.19 -1.70 -3.82
C HIS A 11 0.16 -1.97 -3.12
N GLY A 12 0.18 -1.86 -1.79
CA GLY A 12 1.34 -2.18 -0.94
C GLY A 12 1.34 -3.63 -0.44
N PHE A 13 1.96 -3.86 0.71
CA PHE A 13 1.90 -5.12 1.44
C PHE A 13 1.14 -4.99 2.77
N PRO A 14 0.47 -6.06 3.24
CA PRO A 14 0.08 -7.27 2.52
C PRO A 14 -1.23 -6.99 1.76
N GLU A 15 -1.22 -5.96 0.92
CA GLU A 15 -2.41 -5.53 0.21
C GLU A 15 -2.56 -6.30 -1.10
N ILE A 16 -3.75 -6.20 -1.68
CA ILE A 16 -4.11 -6.70 -3.01
C ILE A 16 -4.93 -5.61 -3.72
N TRP A 17 -5.29 -5.82 -5.00
CA TRP A 17 -6.11 -4.86 -5.76
C TRP A 17 -7.39 -4.42 -5.00
N TYR A 18 -7.96 -5.31 -4.19
CA TYR A 18 -9.14 -5.09 -3.36
C TYR A 18 -8.96 -3.95 -2.33
N SER A 19 -7.74 -3.58 -1.95
CA SER A 19 -7.48 -2.42 -1.08
C SER A 19 -7.88 -1.09 -1.72
N ARG A 20 -8.17 -1.11 -3.03
CA ARG A 20 -8.59 0.03 -3.85
C ARG A 20 -10.07 0.01 -4.21
N ARG A 21 -10.85 -0.93 -3.67
CA ARG A 21 -12.27 -1.13 -3.99
C ARG A 21 -13.11 0.15 -3.91
N TYR A 22 -12.87 0.98 -2.89
CA TYR A 22 -13.59 2.25 -2.71
C TYR A 22 -13.18 3.29 -3.76
N GLN A 23 -11.88 3.42 -4.04
CA GLN A 23 -11.34 4.40 -4.98
C GLN A 23 -11.72 4.06 -6.42
N MET A 24 -11.64 2.78 -6.79
CA MET A 24 -11.95 2.31 -8.15
C MET A 24 -13.38 2.66 -8.57
N ILE A 25 -14.36 2.47 -7.67
CA ILE A 25 -15.77 2.80 -7.93
C ILE A 25 -15.92 4.31 -8.16
N VAL A 26 -15.30 5.12 -7.31
CA VAL A 26 -15.46 6.58 -7.36
C VAL A 26 -14.82 7.18 -8.62
N VAL A 27 -13.62 6.75 -9.00
CA VAL A 27 -13.00 7.27 -10.24
C VAL A 27 -13.72 6.78 -11.49
N ALA A 28 -14.24 5.55 -11.48
CA ALA A 28 -15.07 5.03 -12.59
C ALA A 28 -16.36 5.85 -12.77
N ASN A 29 -17.03 6.19 -11.66
CA ASN A 29 -18.21 7.06 -11.69
C ASN A 29 -17.88 8.50 -12.14
N ALA A 30 -16.64 8.94 -11.93
CA ALA A 30 -16.13 10.22 -12.38
C ALA A 30 -15.52 10.17 -13.80
N VAL A 31 -15.97 9.23 -14.65
CA VAL A 31 -15.57 9.05 -16.06
C VAL A 31 -14.07 8.76 -16.30
N PHE A 32 -13.36 8.27 -15.29
CA PHE A 32 -12.02 7.72 -15.46
C PHE A 32 -12.05 6.20 -15.64
N ARG A 33 -10.99 5.65 -16.25
CA ARG A 33 -10.81 4.20 -16.36
C ARG A 33 -9.97 3.68 -15.18
N ALA A 34 -10.60 3.05 -14.20
CA ALA A 34 -9.91 2.44 -13.06
C ALA A 34 -9.19 1.14 -13.45
N ILE A 35 -7.91 1.02 -13.09
CA ILE A 35 -7.10 -0.18 -13.33
C ILE A 35 -6.36 -0.50 -12.03
N ALA A 36 -6.48 -1.72 -11.50
CA ALA A 36 -5.78 -2.14 -10.28
C ALA A 36 -5.21 -3.55 -10.49
N PRO A 37 -3.96 -3.68 -10.98
CA PRO A 37 -3.34 -4.98 -11.19
C PRO A 37 -3.06 -5.67 -9.85
N HIS A 38 -3.17 -7.00 -9.85
CA HIS A 38 -2.78 -7.85 -8.75
C HIS A 38 -1.48 -8.55 -9.15
N CYS A 39 -0.34 -7.90 -8.95
CA CYS A 39 1.00 -8.48 -9.13
C CYS A 39 2.07 -7.45 -8.78
N ARG A 40 3.33 -7.90 -8.75
CA ARG A 40 4.48 -7.00 -8.89
C ARG A 40 4.26 -6.19 -10.16
N VAL A 41 4.20 -4.89 -10.02
CA VAL A 41 4.27 -4.02 -11.18
C VAL A 41 5.70 -3.52 -11.23
N LEU A 42 6.57 -4.26 -11.93
CA LEU A 42 7.82 -3.66 -12.41
C LEU A 42 7.46 -2.60 -13.45
N VAL A 43 8.37 -1.66 -13.69
CA VAL A 43 8.17 -0.60 -14.69
C VAL A 43 7.79 -1.18 -16.06
N ASP A 44 8.48 -2.26 -16.45
CA ASP A 44 8.26 -2.92 -17.73
C ASP A 44 6.90 -3.63 -17.77
N ASP A 45 6.43 -4.17 -16.63
CA ASP A 45 5.09 -4.75 -16.52
C ASP A 45 4.01 -3.66 -16.60
N LEU A 46 4.25 -2.48 -16.04
CA LEU A 46 3.34 -1.34 -16.16
C LEU A 46 3.26 -0.86 -17.61
N LEU A 47 4.41 -0.72 -18.28
CA LEU A 47 4.47 -0.33 -19.69
C LEU A 47 3.75 -1.35 -20.57
N ALA A 48 4.04 -2.64 -20.40
CA ALA A 48 3.37 -3.72 -21.13
C ALA A 48 1.85 -3.73 -20.87
N LEU A 49 1.41 -3.41 -19.64
CA LEU A 49 0.00 -3.33 -19.29
C LEU A 49 -0.69 -2.11 -19.93
N LEU A 50 -0.01 -0.95 -19.96
CA LEU A 50 -0.52 0.24 -20.64
C LEU A 50 -0.63 0.00 -22.17
N ASP A 51 0.38 -0.63 -22.76
CA ASP A 51 0.38 -1.03 -24.17
C ASP A 51 -0.74 -2.04 -24.47
N PHE A 52 -0.90 -3.08 -23.63
CA PHE A 52 -1.95 -4.08 -23.77
C PHE A 52 -3.36 -3.46 -23.77
N PHE A 53 -3.58 -2.45 -22.92
CA PHE A 53 -4.86 -1.74 -22.86
C PHE A 53 -5.04 -0.65 -23.92
N ASN A 54 -4.12 -0.56 -24.90
CA ASN A 54 -4.08 0.45 -25.96
C ASN A 54 -4.15 1.88 -25.40
N ILE A 55 -3.49 2.13 -24.27
CA ILE A 55 -3.39 3.47 -23.68
C ILE A 55 -2.30 4.23 -24.46
N SER A 56 -2.69 4.78 -25.62
CA SER A 56 -1.79 5.49 -26.54
C SER A 56 -1.70 7.01 -26.26
N ASN A 57 -2.47 7.53 -25.30
CA ASN A 57 -2.50 8.94 -24.91
C ASN A 57 -1.50 9.17 -23.75
N PRO A 58 -0.65 10.21 -23.75
CA PRO A 58 0.60 10.25 -22.98
C PRO A 58 0.41 10.53 -21.47
N LYS A 59 -0.81 10.43 -20.93
CA LYS A 59 -1.11 10.75 -19.53
C LYS A 59 -1.98 9.66 -18.91
N ALA A 60 -1.33 8.73 -18.21
CA ALA A 60 -1.96 7.87 -17.22
C ALA A 60 -1.72 8.45 -15.82
N PHE A 61 -2.74 8.40 -14.96
CA PHE A 61 -2.58 8.76 -13.56
C PHE A 61 -2.19 7.51 -12.78
N LEU A 62 -1.17 7.64 -11.92
CA LEU A 62 -0.71 6.56 -11.06
C LEU A 62 -1.07 6.92 -9.62
N VAL A 63 -1.54 5.95 -8.83
CA VAL A 63 -1.84 6.10 -7.40
C VAL A 63 -1.21 4.91 -6.67
N ALA A 64 -0.23 5.15 -5.80
CA ALA A 64 0.58 4.10 -5.17
C ALA A 64 0.67 4.25 -3.64
N LYS A 65 0.98 3.17 -2.91
CA LYS A 65 1.12 3.13 -1.45
C LYS A 65 2.21 2.17 -0.98
N ASP A 66 2.82 2.46 0.18
CA ASP A 66 3.70 1.57 0.95
C ASP A 66 4.89 1.07 0.09
N PHE A 67 5.02 -0.23 -0.18
CA PHE A 67 6.09 -0.75 -1.03
C PHE A 67 5.99 -0.33 -2.49
N GLY A 68 4.84 0.15 -2.94
CA GLY A 68 4.73 0.89 -4.21
C GLY A 68 5.45 2.25 -4.18
N VAL A 69 5.97 2.71 -3.03
CA VAL A 69 6.51 4.07 -2.81
C VAL A 69 7.81 4.12 -1.97
N ARG A 70 8.62 3.03 -1.89
CA ARG A 70 10.07 2.99 -1.46
C ARG A 70 10.53 2.33 -0.11
N PRO A 71 9.75 1.98 0.92
CA PRO A 71 10.31 1.60 2.24
C PRO A 71 11.13 0.29 2.30
N ALA A 72 10.68 -0.79 1.66
CA ALA A 72 11.35 -2.11 1.72
C ALA A 72 12.82 -2.07 1.27
N TYR A 73 13.12 -1.28 0.23
CA TYR A 73 14.47 -1.21 -0.32
C TYR A 73 15.44 -0.45 0.59
N HIS A 74 15.00 0.65 1.23
CA HIS A 74 15.83 1.35 2.22
C HIS A 74 16.14 0.43 3.41
N PHE A 75 15.16 -0.34 3.87
CA PHE A 75 15.38 -1.30 4.96
C PHE A 75 16.37 -2.41 4.55
N ALA A 76 16.20 -3.01 3.37
CA ALA A 76 17.10 -4.07 2.88
C ALA A 76 18.53 -3.57 2.61
N LEU A 77 18.69 -2.30 2.21
CA LEU A 77 20.02 -1.69 2.04
C LEU A 77 20.73 -1.36 3.35
N ILE A 78 19.97 -0.90 4.35
CA ILE A 78 20.53 -0.47 5.64
C ILE A 78 20.79 -1.68 6.56
N HIS A 79 20.06 -2.78 6.35
CA HIS A 79 20.13 -4.00 7.17
C HIS A 79 20.46 -5.28 6.38
N PRO A 80 21.58 -5.32 5.62
CA PRO A 80 21.96 -6.50 4.84
C PRO A 80 22.28 -7.74 5.71
N GLU A 81 22.49 -7.56 7.01
CA GLU A 81 22.74 -8.61 8.00
C GLU A 81 21.48 -9.40 8.41
N LYS A 82 20.29 -8.96 8.01
CA LYS A 82 19.03 -9.62 8.39
C LYS A 82 18.82 -10.87 7.54
N GLU A 83 18.55 -12.00 8.21
CA GLU A 83 18.39 -13.31 7.58
C GLU A 83 17.18 -13.34 6.62
N PRO A 84 17.39 -13.56 5.31
CA PRO A 84 16.30 -13.85 4.39
C PRO A 84 15.58 -15.11 4.84
N GLY A 85 14.24 -15.09 4.93
CA GLY A 85 13.45 -16.25 5.32
C GLY A 85 12.89 -16.23 6.74
N ARG A 86 13.36 -15.35 7.64
CA ARG A 86 12.81 -15.29 9.03
C ARG A 86 11.33 -14.91 9.04
N ALA A 87 10.94 -13.92 8.22
CA ALA A 87 9.55 -13.52 8.09
C ALA A 87 8.68 -14.62 7.47
N GLU A 88 9.18 -15.31 6.44
CA GLU A 88 8.51 -16.46 5.83
C GLU A 88 8.35 -17.62 6.82
N ALA A 89 9.35 -17.88 7.65
CA ALA A 89 9.31 -18.90 8.69
C ALA A 89 8.27 -18.55 9.76
N ASP A 90 8.22 -17.30 10.22
CA ASP A 90 7.23 -16.87 11.21
C ASP A 90 5.81 -16.91 10.65
N PHE A 91 5.60 -16.42 9.42
CA PHE A 91 4.27 -16.48 8.77
C PHE A 91 3.83 -17.93 8.51
N GLY A 92 4.77 -18.82 8.17
CA GLY A 92 4.51 -20.23 7.94
C GLY A 92 4.01 -21.01 9.16
N ARG A 93 4.06 -20.42 10.36
CA ARG A 93 3.51 -21.01 11.59
C ARG A 93 1.98 -20.94 11.67
N PHE A 94 1.35 -20.07 10.88
CA PHE A 94 -0.08 -19.77 10.97
C PHE A 94 -0.78 -19.96 9.63
N ASP A 95 -2.11 -20.15 9.66
CA ASP A 95 -2.91 -20.10 8.45
C ASP A 95 -2.92 -18.68 7.86
N VAL A 96 -3.17 -18.60 6.55
CA VAL A 96 -3.11 -17.33 5.80
C VAL A 96 -4.05 -16.28 6.39
N LYS A 97 -5.26 -16.67 6.82
CA LYS A 97 -6.24 -15.74 7.38
C LYS A 97 -5.70 -15.12 8.67
N THR A 98 -5.08 -15.92 9.53
CA THR A 98 -4.43 -15.45 10.76
C THR A 98 -3.26 -14.51 10.47
N VAL A 99 -2.41 -14.82 9.49
CA VAL A 99 -1.30 -13.93 9.10
C VAL A 99 -1.80 -12.57 8.63
N VAL A 100 -2.77 -12.54 7.70
CA VAL A 100 -3.36 -11.27 7.22
C VAL A 100 -4.02 -10.49 8.35
N ARG A 101 -4.78 -11.17 9.22
CA ARG A 101 -5.42 -10.58 10.40
C ARG A 101 -4.39 -9.86 11.28
N ASN A 102 -3.32 -10.57 11.64
CA ASN A 102 -2.31 -10.05 12.54
C ASN A 102 -1.58 -8.85 11.94
N ILE A 103 -1.24 -8.90 10.65
CA ILE A 103 -0.60 -7.76 9.97
C ILE A 103 -1.53 -6.55 9.95
N TYR A 104 -2.81 -6.71 9.61
CA TYR A 104 -3.77 -5.60 9.63
C TYR A 104 -3.93 -4.99 11.03
N ILE A 105 -3.95 -5.80 12.08
CA ILE A 105 -4.00 -5.32 13.46
C ILE A 105 -2.73 -4.53 13.80
N LEU A 106 -1.55 -5.09 13.54
CA LEU A 106 -0.26 -4.46 13.87
C LEU A 106 -0.06 -3.15 13.12
N PHE A 107 -0.29 -3.13 11.80
CA PHE A 107 0.01 -1.99 10.95
C PHE A 107 -1.06 -0.89 11.01
N SER A 108 -2.25 -1.20 11.56
CA SER A 108 -3.24 -0.18 11.92
C SER A 108 -2.94 0.48 13.27
N GLY A 109 -1.98 -0.04 14.03
CA GLY A 109 -1.45 0.62 15.23
C GLY A 109 -0.62 1.86 14.89
N CYS A 110 -0.32 2.66 15.92
CA CYS A 110 0.52 3.86 15.80
C CYS A 110 1.97 3.64 16.25
N GLU A 111 2.26 2.47 16.80
CA GLU A 111 3.56 2.09 17.35
C GLU A 111 4.28 1.13 16.40
N LEU A 112 5.62 1.12 16.44
CA LEU A 112 6.39 0.17 15.64
C LEU A 112 6.16 -1.26 16.15
N PRO A 113 5.70 -2.19 15.31
CA PRO A 113 5.62 -3.58 15.68
C PRO A 113 7.02 -4.19 15.58
N VAL A 114 7.78 -4.15 16.68
CA VAL A 114 9.15 -4.68 16.74
C VAL A 114 9.21 -5.89 17.65
N SER A 115 9.60 -7.02 17.08
CA SER A 115 10.13 -8.17 17.82
C SER A 115 11.66 -8.13 17.75
N LYS A 116 12.33 -8.43 18.88
CA LYS A 116 13.79 -8.51 18.93
C LYS A 116 14.28 -9.93 18.64
N GLU A 117 13.76 -10.95 19.34
CA GLU A 117 14.19 -12.35 19.21
C GLU A 117 13.05 -13.34 19.55
N ASP A 118 12.45 -13.21 20.73
CA ASP A 118 11.27 -13.96 21.21
C ASP A 118 10.46 -13.01 22.11
N PRO A 119 9.14 -12.81 21.90
CA PRO A 119 8.25 -13.45 20.90
C PRO A 119 8.47 -12.95 19.48
N GLU A 120 8.11 -13.73 18.46
CA GLU A 120 8.17 -13.32 17.04
C GLU A 120 7.06 -12.31 16.67
N ILE A 121 7.09 -11.76 15.45
CA ILE A 121 6.16 -10.68 15.05
C ILE A 121 4.69 -11.12 15.08
N MET A 122 4.38 -12.34 14.66
CA MET A 122 3.01 -12.87 14.67
C MET A 122 2.49 -13.15 16.09
N ASP A 123 3.37 -13.33 17.06
CA ASP A 123 3.04 -13.60 18.46
C ASP A 123 2.63 -12.34 19.23
N LEU A 124 2.88 -11.14 18.67
CA LEU A 124 2.50 -9.86 19.29
C LEU A 124 0.98 -9.63 19.29
N VAL A 125 0.23 -10.39 18.48
CA VAL A 125 -1.22 -10.25 18.38
C VAL A 125 -1.93 -11.36 19.15
N LEU A 126 -2.63 -10.97 20.22
CA LEU A 126 -3.49 -11.90 20.94
C LEU A 126 -4.67 -12.33 20.05
N PRO A 127 -5.09 -13.62 20.09
CA PRO A 127 -6.26 -14.09 19.33
C PRO A 127 -7.56 -13.33 19.62
N SER A 128 -7.69 -12.77 20.83
CA SER A 128 -8.84 -11.97 21.26
C SER A 128 -8.81 -10.52 20.74
N THR A 129 -7.70 -10.07 20.14
CA THR A 129 -7.60 -8.70 19.62
C THR A 129 -8.59 -8.52 18.47
N PRO A 130 -9.49 -7.51 18.55
CA PRO A 130 -10.46 -7.26 17.50
C PRO A 130 -9.79 -6.73 16.24
N LEU A 131 -10.44 -6.93 15.09
CA LEU A 131 -10.04 -6.27 13.85
C LEU A 131 -10.21 -4.74 13.97
N PRO A 132 -9.46 -3.95 13.20
CA PRO A 132 -9.77 -2.54 13.01
C PRO A 132 -11.24 -2.36 12.60
N SER A 133 -11.92 -1.35 13.15
CA SER A 133 -13.38 -1.18 12.97
C SER A 133 -13.84 -1.02 11.52
N TRP A 134 -12.94 -0.58 10.65
CA TRP A 134 -13.15 -0.38 9.21
C TRP A 134 -12.77 -1.60 8.36
N PHE A 135 -12.22 -2.66 8.96
CA PHE A 135 -11.79 -3.89 8.28
C PHE A 135 -12.62 -5.09 8.74
N THR A 136 -13.52 -5.55 7.87
CA THR A 136 -14.51 -6.58 8.24
C THR A 136 -13.97 -8.00 8.10
N GLU A 137 -14.63 -8.98 8.71
CA GLU A 137 -14.33 -10.41 8.49
C GLU A 137 -14.52 -10.83 7.02
N ALA A 138 -15.42 -10.17 6.29
CA ALA A 138 -15.61 -10.40 4.86
C ALA A 138 -14.44 -9.86 4.04
N ASP A 139 -13.92 -8.68 4.39
CA ASP A 139 -12.69 -8.16 3.78
C ASP A 139 -11.53 -9.11 4.05
N LEU A 140 -11.33 -9.52 5.31
CA LEU A 140 -10.31 -10.48 5.69
C LEU A 140 -10.40 -11.79 4.88
N ALA A 141 -11.60 -12.33 4.66
CA ALA A 141 -11.81 -13.51 3.84
C ALA A 141 -11.38 -13.30 2.37
N ASN A 142 -11.66 -12.14 1.79
CA ASN A 142 -11.22 -11.80 0.43
C ASN A 142 -9.70 -11.80 0.33
N TYR A 143 -9.01 -11.16 1.30
CA TYR A 143 -7.54 -11.18 1.36
C TYR A 143 -7.00 -12.60 1.53
N ALA A 144 -7.54 -13.36 2.47
CA ALA A 144 -7.10 -14.72 2.74
C ALA A 144 -7.20 -15.61 1.51
N SER A 145 -8.33 -15.60 0.80
CA SER A 145 -8.55 -16.44 -0.39
C SER A 145 -7.56 -16.20 -1.53
N LEU A 146 -7.01 -14.98 -1.63
CA LEU A 146 -6.02 -14.62 -2.65
C LEU A 146 -4.61 -15.01 -2.20
N TYR A 147 -4.28 -14.78 -0.93
CA TYR A 147 -2.99 -15.20 -0.37
C TYR A 147 -2.86 -16.72 -0.20
N GLU A 148 -3.96 -17.47 -0.03
CA GLU A 148 -3.96 -18.94 -0.06
C GLU A 148 -3.45 -19.48 -1.40
N LYS A 149 -3.71 -18.76 -2.49
CA LYS A 149 -3.26 -19.14 -3.83
C LYS A 149 -1.83 -18.67 -4.11
N SER A 150 -1.48 -17.45 -3.69
CA SER A 150 -0.19 -16.83 -4.04
C SER A 150 0.94 -17.12 -3.04
N GLY A 151 0.60 -17.41 -1.78
CA GLY A 151 1.53 -17.31 -0.64
C GLY A 151 2.05 -15.89 -0.41
N PHE A 152 2.87 -15.71 0.63
CA PHE A 152 3.46 -14.41 1.00
C PHE A 152 4.85 -14.15 0.40
N ARG A 153 5.55 -15.20 -0.05
CA ARG A 153 6.93 -15.12 -0.55
C ARG A 153 7.08 -14.09 -1.67
N THR A 154 6.13 -14.04 -2.61
CA THR A 154 6.18 -13.11 -3.73
C THR A 154 5.94 -11.67 -3.29
N ALA A 155 5.11 -11.45 -2.28
CA ALA A 155 4.80 -10.13 -1.73
C ALA A 155 5.96 -9.56 -0.88
N LEU A 156 6.83 -10.42 -0.35
CA LEU A 156 8.00 -10.02 0.45
C LEU A 156 9.23 -9.66 -0.38
N ALA A 157 9.30 -10.05 -1.66
CA ALA A 157 10.40 -9.68 -2.55
C ALA A 157 9.95 -8.56 -3.50
N ILE A 158 10.52 -7.35 -3.38
CA ILE A 158 10.08 -6.16 -4.15
C ILE A 158 11.30 -5.41 -4.71
N LEU A 159 11.20 -4.98 -5.98
CA LEU A 159 12.16 -4.15 -6.70
C LEU A 159 11.42 -3.05 -7.52
N TRP A 160 11.68 -1.77 -7.20
CA TRP A 160 11.73 -0.48 -7.97
C TRP A 160 10.74 -0.12 -9.11
N SER A 161 10.45 1.17 -9.45
CA SER A 161 11.28 2.41 -9.54
C SER A 161 10.57 3.78 -9.24
N ASN A 162 11.25 4.91 -9.50
CA ASN A 162 10.83 6.31 -9.26
C ASN A 162 9.60 6.76 -10.08
N VAL A 163 8.56 7.28 -9.40
CA VAL A 163 7.38 7.88 -10.03
C VAL A 163 6.99 9.18 -9.33
N HIS A 164 6.56 10.18 -10.11
CA HIS A 164 6.12 11.51 -9.67
C HIS A 164 4.60 11.53 -9.47
N ILE A 165 4.11 11.57 -8.23
CA ILE A 165 2.67 11.56 -7.92
C ILE A 165 2.43 12.43 -6.67
N PRO A 166 1.30 13.17 -6.56
CA PRO A 166 0.83 13.73 -5.29
C PRO A 166 0.79 12.67 -4.18
N ALA A 167 1.14 13.08 -2.95
CA ALA A 167 1.26 12.16 -1.83
C ALA A 167 0.24 12.48 -0.74
N ILE A 168 -0.53 11.47 -0.33
CA ILE A 168 -1.35 11.51 0.88
C ILE A 168 -0.53 10.84 1.98
N LEU A 169 -0.26 11.58 3.07
CA LEU A 169 0.52 11.08 4.20
C LEU A 169 -0.36 10.96 5.44
N SER A 170 -0.26 9.79 6.09
CA SER A 170 -0.96 9.44 7.33
C SER A 170 -0.13 9.82 8.55
N GLU A 171 -0.61 10.68 9.43
CA GLU A 171 0.21 11.14 10.56
C GLU A 171 0.42 10.08 11.65
N LYS A 172 -0.50 9.12 11.77
CA LYS A 172 -0.42 7.99 12.71
C LYS A 172 0.13 6.73 12.07
N ASP A 173 0.65 6.79 10.86
CA ASP A 173 1.33 5.65 10.24
C ASP A 173 2.59 5.29 11.04
N TYR A 174 2.66 4.05 11.51
CA TYR A 174 3.80 3.52 12.23
C TYR A 174 5.10 3.66 11.44
N ALA A 175 5.04 3.71 10.10
CA ALA A 175 6.21 3.90 9.24
C ALA A 175 7.01 5.17 9.59
N PHE A 176 6.35 6.23 10.08
CA PHE A 176 7.04 7.46 10.51
C PHE A 176 7.76 7.34 11.85
N ARG A 177 7.59 6.23 12.57
CA ARG A 177 8.28 5.94 13.82
C ARG A 177 9.63 5.27 13.60
N PHE A 178 9.92 4.78 12.39
CA PHE A 178 11.25 4.26 12.06
C PHE A 178 12.30 5.38 12.15
N PRO A 179 13.50 5.10 12.71
CA PRO A 179 14.61 6.04 12.68
C PRO A 179 14.90 6.51 11.25
N GLY A 180 15.01 7.83 11.02
CA GLY A 180 15.24 8.41 9.69
C GLY A 180 13.97 8.77 8.89
N MET A 181 12.82 8.19 9.23
CA MET A 181 11.55 8.48 8.53
C MET A 181 10.84 9.73 9.07
N ALA A 182 11.06 10.08 10.33
CA ALA A 182 10.58 11.34 10.88
C ALA A 182 11.19 12.55 10.15
N GLU A 183 12.46 12.48 9.76
CA GLU A 183 13.13 13.50 8.94
C GLU A 183 12.66 13.49 7.47
N TYR A 184 12.15 12.36 6.96
CA TYR A 184 11.58 12.25 5.61
C TYR A 184 10.39 13.19 5.39
N LYS A 185 9.55 13.38 6.42
CA LYS A 185 8.41 14.33 6.41
C LYS A 185 8.86 15.75 6.06
N TRP A 186 10.05 16.15 6.50
CA TRP A 186 10.61 17.49 6.29
C TRP A 186 11.50 17.59 5.06
N THR A 187 12.25 16.53 4.74
CA THR A 187 13.17 16.50 3.60
C THR A 187 12.44 16.34 2.27
N SER A 188 11.31 15.63 2.21
CA SER A 188 10.52 15.48 0.98
C SER A 188 10.08 16.83 0.38
N LYS A 189 9.50 17.74 1.18
CA LYS A 189 9.14 19.11 0.74
C LYS A 189 10.36 19.97 0.39
N ARG A 190 11.51 19.71 1.02
CA ARG A 190 12.74 20.50 0.82
C ARG A 190 13.52 20.07 -0.43
N ILE A 191 13.45 18.78 -0.78
CA ILE A 191 14.02 18.23 -2.02
C ILE A 191 13.06 18.49 -3.20
N ARG A 192 11.75 18.53 -2.95
CA ARG A 192 10.70 18.69 -3.96
C ARG A 192 9.59 19.62 -3.48
N SER A 193 9.77 20.91 -3.71
CA SER A 193 8.80 21.96 -3.36
C SER A 193 7.54 21.95 -4.23
N ASP A 194 7.53 21.19 -5.33
CA ASP A 194 6.44 21.03 -6.29
C ASP A 194 5.43 19.94 -5.90
N LEU A 195 5.68 19.17 -4.83
CA LEU A 195 4.78 18.11 -4.37
C LEU A 195 3.60 18.68 -3.56
N ASP A 196 2.39 18.45 -4.05
CA ASP A 196 1.16 18.65 -3.28
C ASP A 196 1.04 17.49 -2.27
N ILE A 197 1.27 17.80 -0.98
CA ILE A 197 1.22 16.83 0.12
C ILE A 197 0.06 17.18 1.03
N THR A 198 -0.86 16.22 1.18
CA THR A 198 -1.97 16.31 2.15
C THR A 198 -1.71 15.39 3.33
N TYR A 199 -1.93 15.89 4.55
CA TYR A 199 -1.79 15.11 5.77
C TYR A 199 -3.16 14.73 6.31
N LEU A 200 -3.34 13.45 6.69
CA LEU A 200 -4.51 12.95 7.39
C LEU A 200 -4.13 12.66 8.86
N PRO A 201 -4.50 13.53 9.82
CA PRO A 201 -4.04 13.46 11.22
C PRO A 201 -4.38 12.13 11.92
N GLU A 202 -5.55 11.59 11.61
CA GLU A 202 -6.04 10.34 12.20
C GLU A 202 -5.71 9.11 11.34
N GLY A 203 -5.11 9.32 10.16
CA GLY A 203 -4.75 8.28 9.21
C GLY A 203 -3.66 7.37 9.76
N THR A 204 -3.92 6.06 9.72
CA THR A 204 -2.96 4.99 10.00
C THR A 204 -2.37 4.47 8.68
N HIS A 205 -1.69 3.33 8.72
CA HIS A 205 -1.03 2.78 7.54
C HIS A 205 -1.99 2.50 6.38
N PHE A 206 -3.22 2.02 6.62
CA PHE A 206 -4.18 1.67 5.55
C PHE A 206 -5.23 2.75 5.29
N VAL A 207 -4.80 4.00 5.17
CA VAL A 207 -5.68 5.18 5.17
C VAL A 207 -6.75 5.20 4.08
N GLN A 208 -6.48 4.59 2.92
CA GLN A 208 -7.45 4.45 1.83
C GLN A 208 -8.63 3.53 2.17
N GLU A 209 -8.43 2.61 3.12
CA GLU A 209 -9.46 1.69 3.61
C GLU A 209 -10.08 2.23 4.90
N GLN A 210 -9.30 2.93 5.72
CA GLN A 210 -9.76 3.57 6.96
C GLN A 210 -10.63 4.81 6.70
N PHE A 211 -10.23 5.68 5.78
CA PHE A 211 -10.95 6.93 5.44
C PHE A 211 -11.18 7.02 3.92
N PRO A 212 -11.94 6.06 3.34
CA PRO A 212 -12.10 5.96 1.90
C PRO A 212 -12.67 7.24 1.30
N ASP A 213 -13.66 7.86 1.93
CA ASP A 213 -14.30 9.08 1.40
C ASP A 213 -13.35 10.28 1.34
N GLN A 214 -12.52 10.47 2.37
CA GLN A 214 -11.53 11.55 2.39
C GLN A 214 -10.46 11.32 1.32
N VAL A 215 -9.95 10.10 1.20
CA VAL A 215 -8.97 9.73 0.17
C VAL A 215 -9.56 9.87 -1.23
N ASN A 216 -10.81 9.46 -1.42
CA ASN A 216 -11.53 9.58 -2.69
C ASN A 216 -11.67 11.05 -3.11
N GLN A 217 -12.06 11.94 -2.18
CA GLN A 217 -12.16 13.37 -2.45
C GLN A 217 -10.80 13.97 -2.85
N LEU A 218 -9.71 13.59 -2.19
CA LEU A 218 -8.37 14.06 -2.53
C LEU A 218 -7.95 13.59 -3.93
N ILE A 219 -8.19 12.31 -4.25
CA ILE A 219 -7.90 11.75 -5.58
C ILE A 219 -8.71 12.49 -6.64
N LEU A 220 -10.02 12.64 -6.48
CA LEU A 220 -10.88 13.34 -7.45
C LEU A 220 -10.47 14.80 -7.63
N THR A 221 -10.16 15.50 -6.53
CA THR A 221 -9.71 16.90 -6.58
C THR A 221 -8.43 17.03 -7.41
N PHE A 222 -7.47 16.13 -7.19
CA PHE A 222 -6.25 16.09 -7.98
C PHE A 222 -6.54 15.78 -9.45
N LEU A 223 -7.27 14.68 -9.73
CA LEU A 223 -7.56 14.27 -11.09
C LEU A 223 -8.24 15.40 -11.88
N ASN A 224 -9.26 16.05 -11.31
CA ASN A 224 -9.99 17.16 -11.95
C ASN A 224 -9.14 18.41 -12.22
N LYS A 225 -8.08 18.64 -11.45
CA LYS A 225 -7.14 19.76 -11.66
C LYS A 225 -6.18 19.51 -12.82
N HIS A 226 -6.01 18.26 -13.22
CA HIS A 226 -4.97 17.80 -14.16
C HIS A 226 -5.51 17.16 -15.44
N ILE A 227 -6.83 17.25 -15.68
CA ILE A 227 -7.48 16.95 -16.97
C ILE A 227 -7.27 18.12 -17.94
#